data_AF-A0A4Y2AB59-F1
#
_entry.id   AF-A0A4Y2AB59-F1
#
_cell.length_a   1.000
_cell.length_b   1.000
_cell.length_c   1.000
_cell.angle_alpha   90.00
_cell.angle_beta   90.00
_cell.angle_gamma   90.00
#
_symmetry.space_group_name_H-M   'P 1'
#
loop_
_entity.id
_entity.type
_entity.pdbx_description
1 polymer ?
#
loop_
_entity_poly.entity_id
_entity_poly.type
_entity_poly.pdbx_seq_one_letter_code
_entity_poly.pdbx_strand_id
1 'polypeptide(L)'
;MLRSGKPPYTFHWLKEGKELVSQNGVIIQTGDMASILLIDPITYSSAGNYTCVVKNAAGMDSYSSALTVTASPSWKEEPHDEEAVVGEKISVKCSAGGHPNPNIEWLKKGTFLFNMIA
;
A
#
# COMPACT_ATOMS: atom_id res chain seq x y z
N MET A 1 2.60 -30.72 0.98
CA MET A 1 3.84 -31.25 0.37
C MET A 1 5.01 -30.75 1.21
N LEU A 2 5.78 -31.65 1.83
CA LEU A 2 6.86 -31.28 2.76
C LEU A 2 8.09 -30.80 1.98
N ARG A 3 8.31 -29.48 1.94
CA ARG A 3 9.52 -28.87 1.38
C ARG A 3 10.62 -28.84 2.46
N SER A 4 11.16 -30.00 2.84
CA SER A 4 12.27 -30.06 3.79
C SER A 4 13.60 -30.25 3.06
N GLY A 5 14.30 -29.13 2.86
CA GLY A 5 15.73 -29.14 2.53
C GLY A 5 16.58 -29.41 3.78
N LYS A 6 17.89 -29.54 3.61
CA LYS A 6 18.86 -29.45 4.72
C LYS A 6 19.61 -28.12 4.63
N PRO A 7 19.92 -27.45 5.75
CA PRO A 7 20.83 -26.31 5.80
C PRO A 7 22.22 -26.65 5.24
N PRO A 8 23.07 -25.66 4.91
CA PRO A 8 22.81 -24.23 5.03
C PRO A 8 21.84 -23.72 3.96
N TYR A 9 20.97 -22.78 4.36
CA TYR A 9 20.09 -22.07 3.43
C TYR A 9 20.67 -20.71 3.08
N THR A 10 20.50 -20.30 1.83
CA THR A 10 20.72 -18.92 1.40
C THR A 10 19.41 -18.32 0.93
N PHE A 11 19.17 -17.06 1.28
CA PHE A 11 17.94 -16.34 0.98
C PHE A 11 18.23 -15.10 0.15
N HIS A 12 17.40 -14.85 -0.86
CA HIS A 12 17.41 -13.62 -1.65
C HIS A 12 15.99 -13.09 -1.77
N TRP A 13 15.83 -11.77 -1.72
CA TRP A 13 14.56 -11.11 -1.89
C TRP A 13 14.53 -10.37 -3.21
N LEU A 14 13.41 -10.45 -3.92
CA LEU A 14 13.17 -9.69 -5.14
C LEU A 14 11.89 -8.87 -5.00
N LYS A 15 11.88 -7.71 -5.63
CA LYS A 15 10.67 -6.92 -5.90
C LYS A 15 10.52 -6.74 -7.39
N GLU A 16 9.38 -7.16 -7.94
CA GLU A 16 9.12 -7.13 -9.40
C GLU A 16 10.25 -7.79 -10.20
N GLY A 17 10.77 -8.91 -9.70
CA GLY A 17 11.87 -9.67 -10.30
C GLY A 17 13.26 -9.03 -10.18
N LYS A 18 13.40 -7.87 -9.53
CA LYS A 18 14.70 -7.22 -9.26
C LYS A 18 15.17 -7.52 -7.85
N GLU A 19 16.44 -7.90 -7.70
CA GLU A 19 17.02 -8.19 -6.39
C GLU A 19 17.00 -6.95 -5.48
N LEU A 20 16.57 -7.17 -4.24
CA LEU A 20 16.57 -6.16 -3.18
C LEU A 20 17.86 -6.24 -2.37
N VAL A 21 18.33 -5.07 -1.97
CA VAL A 21 19.42 -4.92 -1.00
C VAL A 21 18.94 -4.01 0.14
N SER A 22 19.57 -4.12 1.31
CA SER A 22 19.22 -3.29 2.46
C SER A 22 19.61 -1.83 2.22
N GLN A 23 18.67 -1.01 1.75
CA GLN A 23 18.84 0.42 1.47
C GLN A 23 17.48 1.13 1.46
N ASN A 24 17.47 2.46 1.67
CA ASN A 24 16.28 3.31 1.51
C ASN A 24 15.02 2.79 2.24
N GLY A 25 15.16 2.42 3.52
CA GLY A 25 14.05 1.89 4.33
C GLY A 25 13.74 0.41 4.12
N VAL A 26 14.45 -0.28 3.22
CA VAL A 26 14.43 -1.74 3.11
C VAL A 26 15.52 -2.34 3.98
N ILE A 27 15.18 -3.30 4.83
CA ILE A 27 16.12 -4.02 5.70
C ILE A 27 15.87 -5.52 5.54
N ILE A 28 16.91 -6.26 5.15
CA ILE A 28 16.89 -7.72 5.05
C ILE A 28 17.68 -8.31 6.22
N GLN A 29 17.00 -9.12 7.04
CA GLN A 29 17.60 -9.84 8.16
C GLN A 29 17.57 -11.34 7.85
N THR A 30 18.73 -11.94 7.61
CA THR A 30 18.84 -13.37 7.26
C THR A 30 19.54 -14.13 8.37
N GLY A 31 18.90 -15.20 8.85
CA GLY A 31 19.49 -16.21 9.71
C GLY A 31 19.53 -17.58 9.02
N ASP A 32 19.98 -18.59 9.76
CA ASP A 32 20.26 -19.92 9.19
C ASP A 32 19.02 -20.64 8.63
N MET A 33 17.85 -20.36 9.21
CA MET A 33 16.60 -21.06 8.90
C MET A 33 15.54 -20.16 8.25
N ALA A 34 15.70 -18.84 8.33
CA ALA A 34 14.69 -17.88 7.89
C ALA A 34 15.32 -16.55 7.49
N SER A 35 14.61 -15.80 6.65
CA SER A 35 14.93 -14.42 6.29
C SER A 35 13.68 -13.55 6.45
N ILE A 36 13.87 -12.32 6.93
CA ILE A 36 12.83 -11.33 7.19
C ILE A 36 13.13 -10.10 6.34
N LEU A 37 12.12 -9.64 5.59
CA LEU A 37 12.13 -8.36 4.88
C LEU A 37 11.32 -7.34 5.68
N LEU A 38 11.99 -6.29 6.16
CA LEU A 38 11.36 -5.14 6.81
C LEU A 38 11.38 -3.94 5.86
N ILE A 39 10.26 -3.22 5.79
CA ILE A 39 10.11 -2.01 4.96
C ILE A 39 9.53 -0.92 5.84
N ASP A 40 10.32 0.12 6.12
CA ASP A 40 9.94 1.25 6.96
C ASP A 40 10.65 2.53 6.48
N PRO A 41 9.92 3.59 6.06
CA PRO A 41 8.45 3.70 6.03
C PRO A 41 7.80 2.98 4.84
N ILE A 42 6.54 2.58 5.02
CA ILE A 42 5.67 2.17 3.90
C ILE A 42 5.25 3.42 3.12
N THR A 43 5.43 3.38 1.80
CA THR A 43 4.95 4.41 0.87
C THR A 43 4.19 3.75 -0.27
N TYR A 44 3.49 4.52 -1.11
CA TYR A 44 2.84 3.97 -2.31
C TYR A 44 3.82 3.22 -3.22
N SER A 45 5.07 3.68 -3.29
CA SER A 45 6.11 3.01 -4.09
C SER A 45 6.52 1.66 -3.51
N SER A 46 6.20 1.37 -2.24
CA SER A 46 6.44 0.08 -1.60
C SER A 46 5.52 -1.02 -2.14
N ALA A 47 4.38 -0.68 -2.75
CA ALA A 47 3.52 -1.67 -3.39
C ALA A 47 4.27 -2.47 -4.48
N GLY A 48 3.89 -3.72 -4.68
CA GLY A 48 4.45 -4.60 -5.70
C GLY A 48 4.52 -6.06 -5.28
N ASN A 49 4.99 -6.91 -6.18
CA ASN A 49 5.15 -8.33 -5.97
C ASN A 49 6.53 -8.66 -5.39
N TYR A 50 6.56 -9.20 -4.18
CA TYR A 50 7.78 -9.58 -3.47
C TYR A 50 7.99 -11.08 -3.55
N THR A 51 9.20 -11.50 -3.88
CA THR A 51 9.57 -12.91 -3.99
C THR A 51 10.68 -13.24 -3.02
N CYS A 52 10.48 -14.24 -2.17
CA CYS A 52 11.56 -14.84 -1.39
C CYS A 52 12.05 -16.08 -2.13
N VAL A 53 13.36 -16.14 -2.38
CA VAL A 53 14.04 -17.27 -3.00
C VAL A 53 14.91 -17.92 -1.93
N VAL A 54 14.71 -19.21 -1.69
CA VAL A 54 15.50 -20.02 -0.76
C VAL A 54 16.25 -21.10 -1.53
N LYS A 55 17.53 -21.27 -1.21
CA LYS A 55 18.40 -22.24 -1.86
C LYS A 55 19.20 -23.04 -0.84
N ASN A 56 19.46 -24.30 -1.14
CA ASN A 56 20.45 -25.14 -0.46
C ASN A 56 21.21 -25.99 -1.49
N ALA A 57 21.99 -26.98 -1.02
CA ALA A 57 22.77 -27.87 -1.88
C ALA A 57 21.91 -28.76 -2.80
N ALA A 58 20.65 -29.04 -2.45
CA ALA A 58 19.77 -29.90 -3.24
C ALA A 58 19.02 -29.13 -4.34
N GLY A 59 18.84 -27.83 -4.18
CA GLY A 59 18.14 -27.00 -5.16
C GLY A 59 17.70 -25.66 -4.61
N MET A 60 16.73 -25.08 -5.30
CA MET A 60 16.17 -23.78 -5.01
C MET A 60 14.66 -23.82 -5.15
N ASP A 61 14.00 -22.99 -4.37
CA ASP A 61 12.57 -22.83 -4.37
C ASP A 61 12.20 -21.37 -4.06
N SER A 62 11.01 -20.94 -4.46
CA SER A 62 10.58 -19.56 -4.28
C SER A 62 9.08 -19.43 -4.10
N TYR A 63 8.69 -18.31 -3.49
CA TYR A 63 7.30 -17.92 -3.38
C TYR A 63 7.15 -16.41 -3.50
N SER A 64 6.11 -15.98 -4.22
CA SER A 64 5.80 -14.58 -4.46
C SER A 64 4.51 -14.17 -3.76
N SER A 65 4.49 -12.96 -3.19
CA SER A 65 3.31 -12.36 -2.57
C SER A 65 3.20 -10.89 -2.97
N ALA A 66 1.99 -10.47 -3.36
CA ALA A 66 1.70 -9.08 -3.66
C ALA A 66 1.52 -8.27 -2.36
N LEU A 67 2.22 -7.14 -2.26
CA LEU A 67 1.98 -6.12 -1.25
C LEU A 67 1.14 -5.00 -1.85
N THR A 68 -0.05 -4.79 -1.30
CA THR A 68 -0.92 -3.65 -1.62
C THR A 68 -0.78 -2.60 -0.52
N VAL A 69 -0.62 -1.34 -0.91
CA VAL A 69 -0.54 -0.21 0.02
C VAL A 69 -1.82 0.61 -0.07
N THR A 70 -2.56 0.66 1.04
CA THR A 70 -3.81 1.42 1.18
C THR A 70 -3.57 2.69 1.99
N ALA A 71 -4.41 3.70 1.77
CA ALA A 71 -4.36 4.94 2.54
C ALA A 71 -5.77 5.34 2.95
N SER A 72 -5.91 5.77 4.21
CA SER A 72 -7.16 6.33 4.72
C SER A 72 -7.57 7.57 3.93
N PRO A 73 -8.88 7.83 3.78
CA PRO A 73 -9.34 9.09 3.23
C PRO A 73 -8.75 10.29 3.97
N SER A 74 -8.31 11.28 3.23
CA SER A 74 -7.78 12.54 3.77
C SER A 74 -8.24 13.71 2.89
N TRP A 75 -8.63 14.83 3.49
CA TRP A 75 -9.03 16.01 2.74
C TRP A 75 -7.86 16.57 1.92
N LYS A 76 -8.11 16.77 0.63
CA LYS A 76 -7.29 17.61 -0.24
C LYS A 76 -7.83 19.05 -0.24
N GLU A 77 -9.16 19.18 -0.22
CA GLU A 77 -9.88 20.44 -0.06
C GLU A 77 -11.09 20.16 0.84
N GLU A 78 -11.08 20.74 2.04
CA GLU A 78 -12.17 20.60 3.01
C GLU A 78 -13.28 21.62 2.68
N PRO A 79 -14.56 21.25 2.75
CA PRO A 79 -15.64 22.21 2.61
C PRO A 79 -15.66 23.17 3.81
N HIS A 80 -15.91 24.45 3.54
CA HIS A 80 -16.04 25.48 4.56
C HIS A 80 -17.46 26.05 4.58
N ASP A 81 -17.79 26.73 5.67
CA ASP A 81 -19.06 27.44 5.80
C ASP A 81 -19.10 28.61 4.81
N GLU A 82 -20.23 28.75 4.12
CA GLU A 82 -20.45 29.76 3.09
C GLU A 82 -21.75 30.54 3.38
N GLU A 83 -21.74 31.85 3.15
CA GLU A 83 -22.92 32.71 3.20
C GLU A 83 -23.23 33.25 1.81
N ALA A 84 -24.51 33.41 1.48
CA ALA A 84 -24.93 33.94 0.18
C ALA A 84 -26.24 34.72 0.27
N VAL A 85 -26.37 35.71 -0.61
CA VAL A 85 -27.58 36.51 -0.76
C VAL A 85 -28.58 35.77 -1.65
N VAL A 86 -29.88 36.00 -1.40
CA VAL A 86 -30.95 35.42 -2.22
C VAL A 86 -30.75 35.77 -3.70
N GLY A 87 -30.70 34.73 -4.53
CA GLY A 87 -30.48 34.85 -5.98
C GLY A 87 -29.03 34.65 -6.42
N GLU A 88 -28.09 34.61 -5.49
CA GLU A 88 -26.68 34.30 -5.79
C GLU A 88 -26.46 32.81 -6.00
N LYS A 89 -25.44 32.50 -6.81
CA LYS A 89 -24.97 31.14 -7.03
C LYS A 89 -23.76 30.89 -6.15
N ILE A 90 -23.81 29.80 -5.37
CA ILE A 90 -22.66 29.30 -4.62
C ILE A 90 -22.15 27.97 -5.17
N SER A 91 -20.89 27.66 -4.87
CA SER A 91 -20.26 26.39 -5.17
C SER A 91 -19.37 26.00 -4.00
N VAL A 92 -19.81 25.03 -3.19
CA VAL A 92 -18.99 24.47 -2.11
C VAL A 92 -18.14 23.35 -2.69
N LYS A 93 -16.82 23.43 -2.51
CA LYS A 93 -15.88 22.41 -2.98
C LYS A 93 -15.54 21.45 -1.86
N CYS A 94 -15.31 20.20 -2.25
CA CYS A 94 -14.83 19.14 -1.36
C CYS A 94 -14.07 18.14 -2.21
N SER A 95 -12.85 17.82 -1.82
CA SER A 95 -12.07 16.76 -2.46
C SER A 95 -11.25 16.00 -1.44
N ALA A 96 -11.15 14.68 -1.64
CA ALA A 96 -10.40 13.79 -0.76
C ALA A 96 -9.40 12.96 -1.57
N GLY A 97 -8.32 12.55 -0.91
CA GLY A 97 -7.40 11.52 -1.38
C GLY A 97 -7.53 10.27 -0.53
N GLY A 98 -7.00 9.16 -1.01
CA GLY A 98 -7.01 7.87 -0.32
C GLY A 98 -6.78 6.75 -1.33
N HIS A 99 -6.50 5.54 -0.83
CA HIS A 99 -6.46 4.35 -1.68
C HIS A 99 -7.17 3.17 -1.01
N PRO A 100 -8.21 2.58 -1.63
CA PRO A 100 -8.81 2.97 -2.91
C PRO A 100 -9.42 4.39 -2.86
N ASN A 101 -9.75 4.95 -4.03
CA ASN A 101 -10.32 6.30 -4.10
C ASN A 101 -11.57 6.39 -3.21
N PRO A 102 -11.66 7.39 -2.31
CA PRO A 102 -12.79 7.53 -1.41
C PRO A 102 -14.06 7.93 -2.16
N ASN A 103 -15.21 7.51 -1.62
CA ASN A 103 -16.51 8.03 -2.02
C ASN A 103 -16.81 9.30 -1.21
N ILE A 104 -17.18 10.38 -1.88
CA ILE A 104 -17.59 11.65 -1.27
C ILE A 104 -19.12 11.71 -1.34
N GLU A 105 -19.76 11.89 -0.19
CA GLU A 105 -21.22 11.97 -0.07
C GLU A 105 -21.63 13.36 0.44
N TRP A 106 -22.55 13.99 -0.27
CA TRP A 106 -23.11 15.27 0.12
C TRP A 106 -24.50 15.10 0.73
N LEU A 107 -24.68 15.67 1.92
CA LEU A 107 -25.95 15.64 2.63
C LEU A 107 -26.39 17.05 3.02
N LYS A 108 -27.69 17.31 2.90
CA LYS A 108 -28.33 18.53 3.44
C LYS A 108 -29.26 18.13 4.57
N LYS A 109 -28.92 18.55 5.81
CA LYS A 109 -29.69 18.20 7.02
C LYS A 109 -29.94 16.68 7.13
N GLY A 110 -28.92 15.88 6.81
CA GLY A 110 -29.00 14.41 6.82
C GLY A 110 -29.70 13.78 5.61
N THR A 111 -30.23 14.57 4.66
CA THR A 111 -30.79 14.05 3.42
C THR A 111 -29.72 13.98 2.34
N PHE A 112 -29.54 12.80 1.75
CA PHE A 112 -28.61 12.58 0.63
C PHE A 112 -28.94 13.51 -0.56
N LEU A 113 -27.92 14.14 -1.12
CA LEU A 113 -28.01 14.91 -2.34
C LEU A 113 -27.44 14.13 -3.52
N PHE A 114 -26.15 13.81 -3.45
CA PHE A 114 -25.41 13.09 -4.48
C PHE A 114 -24.10 12.53 -3.90
N ASN A 115 -23.48 11.61 -4.64
CA ASN A 115 -22.13 11.11 -4.35
C ASN A 115 -21.24 11.19 -5.59
N MET A 116 -19.94 11.13 -5.36
CA MET A 116 -18.93 11.03 -6.40
C MET A 116 -17.70 10.28 -5.90
N ILE A 117 -17.03 9.57 -6.79
CA ILE A 117 -15.74 8.96 -6.51
C ILE A 117 -14.66 10.03 -6.75
N ALA A 118 -13.76 10.20 -5.77
CA ALA A 118 -12.67 11.16 -5.83
C ALA A 118 -11.55 10.78 -6.81
#